data_AF-A0A4Y2AR11-F1
#
_entry.id   AF-A0A4Y2AR11-F1
#
_cell.length_a   1.000
_cell.length_b   1.000
_cell.length_c   1.000
_cell.angle_alpha   90.00
_cell.angle_beta   90.00
_cell.angle_gamma   90.00
#
_symmetry.space_group_name_H-M   'P 1'
#
loop_
_entity.id
_entity.type
_entity.pdbx_description
1 polymer ?
#
loop_
_entity_poly.entity_id
_entity_poly.type
_entity_poly.pdbx_seq_one_letter_code
_entity_poly.pdbx_strand_id
1 'polypeptide(L)'
;MKEERSFTKASEKQFHQIRSEVKKAYNEEKDGITNIAVTFDGTWLTRGHTSQIGIGCVIDMLTGYVIDYQVMSKYCKECELAKGELNKISAEYEIWYEGNKDSCNVNHCGSSGSMEVQAAFKLWSRSEKIGFRYTSVLSDGDSKAFHHLTETKVYGDIEIKKEECVNHVSKRLGTALRNCVKEWRSRGVTLDGKSHGSLKEETIKKLTQYY
;
A
#
# COMPACT_ATOMS: atom_id res chain seq x y z
N MET A 1 4.66 26.30 -11.72
CA MET A 1 4.31 25.55 -12.95
C MET A 1 5.50 25.13 -13.83
N LYS A 2 6.52 25.98 -14.14
CA LYS A 2 7.71 25.55 -14.91
C LYS A 2 8.66 24.62 -14.11
N GLU A 3 8.86 24.90 -12.83
CA GLU A 3 9.69 24.09 -11.93
C GLU A 3 9.08 22.70 -11.66
N GLU A 4 7.78 22.65 -11.41
CA GLU A 4 7.04 21.41 -11.16
C GLU A 4 7.05 20.44 -12.35
N ARG A 5 6.98 20.98 -13.59
CA ARG A 5 7.18 20.23 -14.85
C ARG A 5 8.63 19.78 -15.10
N SER A 6 9.61 20.44 -14.47
CA SER A 6 11.02 20.06 -14.55
C SER A 6 11.33 18.88 -13.62
N PHE A 7 10.78 18.92 -12.39
CA PHE A 7 10.93 17.83 -11.41
C PHE A 7 10.29 16.51 -11.88
N THR A 8 9.14 16.58 -12.56
CA THR A 8 8.47 15.37 -13.11
C THR A 8 9.31 14.68 -14.19
N LYS A 9 9.98 15.44 -15.06
CA LYS A 9 10.83 14.85 -16.11
C LYS A 9 12.08 14.17 -15.56
N ALA A 10 12.68 14.75 -14.51
CA ALA A 10 13.84 14.15 -13.86
C ALA A 10 13.48 12.85 -13.15
N SER A 11 12.35 12.82 -12.41
CA SER A 11 11.88 11.61 -11.75
C SER A 11 11.49 10.53 -12.78
N GLU A 12 10.80 10.89 -13.86
CA GLU A 12 10.46 9.95 -14.95
C GLU A 12 11.70 9.28 -15.56
N LYS A 13 12.78 10.04 -15.77
CA LYS A 13 14.05 9.50 -16.26
C LYS A 13 14.68 8.53 -15.26
N GLN A 14 14.63 8.86 -13.97
CA GLN A 14 15.14 7.99 -12.91
C GLN A 14 14.34 6.68 -12.81
N PHE A 15 13.01 6.75 -12.88
CA PHE A 15 12.16 5.56 -12.89
C PHE A 15 12.39 4.70 -14.13
N HIS A 16 12.63 5.28 -15.31
CA HIS A 16 13.02 4.51 -16.49
C HIS A 16 14.30 3.71 -16.26
N GLN A 17 15.33 4.35 -15.67
CA GLN A 17 16.58 3.67 -15.36
C GLN A 17 16.39 2.56 -14.32
N ILE A 18 15.68 2.83 -13.22
CA ILE A 18 15.38 1.84 -12.19
C ILE A 18 14.66 0.63 -12.78
N ARG A 19 13.61 0.88 -13.58
CA ARG A 19 12.83 -0.18 -14.23
C ARG A 19 13.69 -1.00 -15.21
N SER A 20 14.62 -0.36 -15.91
CA SER A 20 15.58 -1.09 -16.76
C SER A 20 16.48 -2.02 -15.94
N GLU A 21 16.95 -1.60 -14.77
CA GLU A 21 17.77 -2.44 -13.90
C GLU A 21 16.96 -3.60 -13.30
N VAL A 22 15.71 -3.36 -12.90
CA VAL A 22 14.80 -4.43 -12.46
C VAL A 22 14.58 -5.45 -13.57
N LYS A 23 14.28 -5.03 -14.80
CA LYS A 23 14.13 -5.96 -15.94
C LYS A 23 15.36 -6.82 -16.16
N LYS A 24 16.57 -6.23 -16.07
CA LYS A 24 17.83 -6.98 -16.18
C LYS A 24 17.97 -8.02 -15.07
N ALA A 25 17.59 -7.69 -13.84
CA ALA A 25 17.70 -8.60 -12.69
C ALA A 25 16.82 -9.86 -12.84
N TYR A 26 15.65 -9.73 -13.51
CA TYR A 26 14.77 -10.87 -13.80
C TYR A 26 15.22 -11.70 -15.03
N ASN A 27 16.36 -11.37 -15.66
CA ASN A 27 16.92 -12.06 -16.83
C ASN A 27 15.92 -12.23 -18.00
N GLU A 28 14.93 -11.36 -18.09
CA GLU A 28 13.97 -11.39 -19.19
C GLU A 28 14.49 -10.55 -20.37
N GLU A 29 15.29 -11.17 -21.24
CA GLU A 29 15.69 -10.60 -22.54
C GLU A 29 14.56 -10.62 -23.59
N LYS A 30 13.28 -10.68 -23.17
CA LYS A 30 12.14 -10.72 -24.09
C LYS A 30 11.40 -9.40 -24.12
N ASP A 31 11.12 -8.92 -25.33
CA ASP A 31 10.11 -7.89 -25.56
C ASP A 31 8.77 -8.36 -24.98
N GLY A 32 8.34 -7.72 -23.89
CA GLY A 32 7.12 -8.13 -23.20
C GLY A 32 6.93 -7.46 -21.83
N ILE A 33 5.91 -7.96 -21.15
CA ILE A 33 5.54 -7.60 -19.78
C ILE A 33 6.21 -8.60 -18.84
N THR A 34 7.05 -8.11 -17.93
CA THR A 34 7.77 -8.94 -16.96
C THR A 34 6.92 -9.20 -15.72
N ASN A 35 6.66 -10.46 -15.42
CA ASN A 35 5.95 -10.84 -14.20
C ASN A 35 6.91 -10.78 -13.01
N ILE A 36 6.61 -9.97 -12.00
CA ILE A 36 7.51 -9.73 -10.87
C ILE A 36 6.81 -9.92 -9.52
N ALA A 37 7.63 -10.16 -8.49
CA ALA A 37 7.21 -10.15 -7.10
C ALA A 37 7.45 -8.77 -6.50
N VAL A 38 6.49 -8.23 -5.76
CA VAL A 38 6.57 -6.88 -5.19
C VAL A 38 6.13 -6.86 -3.74
N THR A 39 6.61 -5.87 -2.99
CA THR A 39 5.88 -5.37 -1.81
C THR A 39 5.10 -4.12 -2.19
N PHE A 40 4.03 -3.88 -1.46
CA PHE A 40 3.29 -2.63 -1.54
C PHE A 40 2.95 -2.15 -0.14
N ASP A 41 3.21 -0.87 0.08
CA ASP A 41 2.87 -0.22 1.35
C ASP A 41 2.48 1.23 1.12
N GLY A 42 1.64 1.74 2.02
CA GLY A 42 1.18 3.11 2.07
C GLY A 42 1.84 3.88 3.21
N THR A 43 2.16 5.16 2.97
CA THR A 43 2.49 6.09 4.06
C THR A 43 1.67 7.36 3.95
N TRP A 44 1.44 8.01 5.09
CA TRP A 44 0.58 9.18 5.22
C TRP A 44 1.36 10.37 5.72
N LEU A 45 0.98 11.57 5.25
CA LEU A 45 1.65 12.82 5.64
C LEU A 45 1.52 13.09 7.14
N THR A 46 0.42 12.65 7.75
CA THR A 46 0.16 12.83 9.18
C THR A 46 -0.19 11.50 9.84
N ARG A 47 0.18 11.35 11.12
CA ARG A 47 -0.17 10.16 11.91
C ARG A 47 -1.68 10.09 12.16
N GLY A 48 -2.20 8.87 12.15
CA GLY A 48 -3.60 8.56 12.43
C GLY A 48 -4.50 8.49 11.19
N HIS A 49 -5.78 8.20 11.40
CA HIS A 49 -6.72 7.91 10.31
C HIS A 49 -7.32 9.15 9.63
N THR A 50 -6.83 10.35 9.93
CA THR A 50 -7.38 11.63 9.44
C THR A 50 -6.53 12.31 8.36
N SER A 51 -5.45 11.66 7.92
CA SER A 51 -4.55 12.26 6.94
C SER A 51 -5.25 12.58 5.62
N GLN A 52 -4.88 13.72 5.03
CA GLN A 52 -5.46 14.21 3.78
C GLN A 52 -4.63 13.83 2.56
N ILE A 53 -3.38 13.41 2.77
CA ILE A 53 -2.42 13.07 1.73
C ILE A 53 -1.72 11.78 2.14
N GLY A 54 -1.66 10.84 1.21
CA GLY A 54 -0.91 9.60 1.35
C GLY A 54 -0.19 9.25 0.06
N ILE A 55 0.75 8.33 0.14
CA ILE A 55 1.47 7.78 -1.01
C ILE A 55 1.53 6.27 -0.86
N GLY A 56 1.15 5.55 -1.91
CA GLY A 56 1.39 4.12 -2.04
C GLY A 56 2.61 3.88 -2.93
N CYS A 57 3.48 2.97 -2.54
CA CYS A 57 4.71 2.63 -3.27
C CYS A 57 4.73 1.14 -3.61
N VAL A 58 5.18 0.81 -4.81
CA VAL A 58 5.50 -0.57 -5.22
C VAL A 58 7.01 -0.73 -5.21
N ILE A 59 7.49 -1.74 -4.49
CA ILE A 59 8.91 -2.06 -4.35
C ILE A 59 9.13 -3.45 -4.93
N ASP A 60 10.07 -3.58 -5.86
CA ASP A 60 10.47 -4.88 -6.38
C ASP A 60 11.14 -5.73 -5.29
N MET A 61 10.73 -7.00 -5.17
CA MET A 61 11.25 -7.91 -4.15
C MET A 61 12.70 -8.34 -4.40
N LEU A 62 13.12 -8.42 -5.66
CA LEU A 62 14.44 -8.94 -6.00
C LEU A 62 15.52 -7.88 -5.82
N THR A 63 15.29 -6.67 -6.31
CA THR A 63 16.27 -5.57 -6.26
C THR A 63 16.07 -4.62 -5.08
N GLY A 64 14.90 -4.62 -4.45
CA GLY A 64 14.53 -3.67 -3.41
C GLY A 64 14.26 -2.24 -3.92
N TYR A 65 14.13 -2.05 -5.24
CA TYR A 65 13.89 -0.72 -5.80
C TYR A 65 12.41 -0.33 -5.81
N VAL A 66 12.13 0.94 -5.52
CA VAL A 66 10.82 1.53 -5.77
C VAL A 66 10.63 1.70 -7.28
N ILE A 67 9.69 0.97 -7.87
CA ILE A 67 9.46 0.94 -9.32
C ILE A 67 8.26 1.79 -9.75
N ASP A 68 7.33 2.06 -8.83
CA ASP A 68 6.16 2.88 -9.07
C ASP A 68 5.58 3.44 -7.76
N TYR A 69 4.87 4.57 -7.85
CA TYR A 69 4.25 5.22 -6.70
C TYR A 69 3.00 6.02 -7.07
N GLN A 70 2.03 6.11 -6.17
CA GLN A 70 0.80 6.87 -6.36
C GLN A 70 0.55 7.79 -5.18
N VAL A 71 0.57 9.10 -5.43
CA VAL A 71 0.13 10.10 -4.45
C VAL A 71 -1.40 10.17 -4.45
N MET A 72 -2.01 9.98 -3.29
CA MET A 72 -3.44 10.08 -3.06
C MET A 72 -3.72 11.34 -2.23
N SER A 73 -4.71 12.13 -2.63
CA SER A 73 -5.06 13.35 -1.92
C SER A 73 -6.57 13.58 -1.87
N LYS A 74 -7.04 13.98 -0.69
CA LYS A 74 -8.38 14.56 -0.43
C LYS A 74 -8.34 16.09 -0.37
N TYR A 75 -7.16 16.67 -0.49
CA TYR A 75 -6.92 18.08 -0.27
C TYR A 75 -6.26 18.74 -1.49
N CYS A 76 -6.76 19.91 -1.86
CA CYS A 76 -6.12 20.80 -2.82
C CYS A 76 -6.08 22.20 -2.23
N LYS A 77 -4.87 22.76 -2.07
CA LYS A 77 -4.68 24.07 -1.45
C LYS A 77 -5.41 25.18 -2.20
N GLU A 78 -5.32 25.18 -3.53
CA GLU A 78 -5.99 26.15 -4.39
C GLU A 78 -7.51 26.07 -4.25
N CYS A 79 -8.08 24.85 -4.27
CA CYS A 79 -9.52 24.67 -4.07
C CYS A 79 -9.98 25.13 -2.69
N GLU A 80 -9.19 24.94 -1.64
CA GLU A 80 -9.54 25.42 -0.30
C GLU A 80 -9.48 26.95 -0.18
N LEU A 81 -8.50 27.60 -0.83
CA LEU A 81 -8.44 29.06 -0.88
C LEU A 81 -9.66 29.63 -1.63
N ALA A 82 -9.95 29.09 -2.83
CA ALA A 82 -11.09 29.54 -3.63
C ALA A 82 -12.43 29.34 -2.92
N LYS A 83 -12.60 28.27 -2.13
CA LYS A 83 -13.81 28.08 -1.29
C LYS A 83 -13.95 29.19 -0.24
N GLY A 84 -12.85 29.63 0.34
CA GLY A 84 -12.84 30.71 1.33
C GLY A 84 -13.11 32.08 0.74
N GLU A 85 -12.60 32.35 -0.47
CA GLU A 85 -12.74 33.64 -1.16
C GLU A 85 -14.08 33.80 -1.89
N LEU A 86 -14.53 32.75 -2.61
CA LEU A 86 -15.70 32.82 -3.49
C LEU A 86 -16.98 32.27 -2.87
N ASN A 87 -16.91 31.67 -1.68
CA ASN A 87 -17.98 30.84 -1.07
C ASN A 87 -18.33 29.60 -1.94
N LYS A 88 -18.23 28.40 -1.37
CA LYS A 88 -18.41 27.12 -2.08
C LYS A 88 -19.75 26.96 -2.83
N ILE A 89 -20.80 27.67 -2.42
CA ILE A 89 -22.17 27.53 -2.97
C ILE A 89 -22.43 28.56 -4.10
N SER A 90 -21.48 29.45 -4.37
CA SER A 90 -21.67 30.52 -5.35
C SER A 90 -21.49 30.00 -6.79
N ALA A 91 -22.17 30.65 -7.74
CA ALA A 91 -21.97 30.38 -9.17
C ALA A 91 -20.54 30.73 -9.61
N GLU A 92 -19.94 31.73 -8.95
CA GLU A 92 -18.55 32.14 -9.15
C GLU A 92 -17.58 31.01 -8.80
N TYR A 93 -17.81 30.29 -7.70
CA TYR A 93 -17.01 29.12 -7.35
C TYR A 93 -17.18 27.98 -8.36
N GLU A 94 -18.40 27.72 -8.83
CA GLU A 94 -18.65 26.67 -9.83
C GLU A 94 -17.91 26.95 -11.14
N ILE A 95 -17.98 28.18 -11.65
CA ILE A 95 -17.25 28.61 -12.85
C ILE A 95 -15.73 28.47 -12.64
N TRP A 96 -15.24 28.94 -11.49
CA TRP A 96 -13.82 28.80 -11.15
C TRP A 96 -13.39 27.34 -11.06
N TYR A 97 -14.19 26.49 -10.42
CA TYR A 97 -13.86 25.08 -10.21
C TYR A 97 -13.82 24.31 -11.52
N GLU A 98 -14.78 24.54 -12.43
CA GLU A 98 -14.77 23.89 -13.74
C GLU A 98 -13.54 24.32 -14.56
N GLY A 99 -13.15 25.59 -14.48
CA GLY A 99 -11.93 26.11 -15.12
C GLY A 99 -10.62 25.60 -14.50
N ASN A 100 -10.62 25.20 -13.22
CA ASN A 100 -9.43 24.76 -12.49
C ASN A 100 -9.40 23.25 -12.18
N LYS A 101 -10.33 22.48 -12.76
CA LYS A 101 -10.52 21.05 -12.48
C LYS A 101 -9.27 20.22 -12.78
N ASP A 102 -8.59 20.51 -13.88
CA ASP A 102 -7.39 19.79 -14.31
C ASP A 102 -6.16 20.07 -13.42
N SER A 103 -6.16 21.17 -12.69
CA SER A 103 -5.13 21.55 -11.71
C SER A 103 -5.44 21.05 -10.29
N CYS A 104 -6.63 20.46 -10.09
CA CYS A 104 -7.06 19.99 -8.78
C CYS A 104 -6.24 18.77 -8.34
N ASN A 105 -5.60 18.89 -7.17
CA ASN A 105 -4.84 17.77 -6.60
C ASN A 105 -5.72 16.70 -5.92
N VAL A 106 -7.02 16.95 -5.73
CA VAL A 106 -7.92 15.97 -5.11
C VAL A 106 -8.19 14.84 -6.08
N ASN A 107 -7.83 13.62 -5.70
CA ASN A 107 -7.97 12.42 -6.52
C ASN A 107 -8.58 11.22 -5.78
N HIS A 108 -9.09 11.45 -4.57
CA HIS A 108 -9.72 10.46 -3.70
C HIS A 108 -10.90 11.07 -2.94
N CYS A 109 -12.00 10.33 -2.86
CA CYS A 109 -13.12 10.61 -1.98
C CYS A 109 -13.29 9.42 -1.03
N GLY A 110 -13.26 9.66 0.28
CA GLY A 110 -13.43 8.60 1.29
C GLY A 110 -12.46 8.69 2.47
N SER A 111 -12.29 7.58 3.18
CA SER A 111 -11.42 7.51 4.35
C SER A 111 -9.94 7.52 3.95
N SER A 112 -9.06 7.88 4.88
CA SER A 112 -7.61 7.84 4.66
C SER A 112 -7.11 6.41 4.45
N GLY A 113 -7.76 5.42 5.07
CA GLY A 113 -7.46 4.00 4.88
C GLY A 113 -7.87 3.49 3.49
N SER A 114 -8.95 4.01 2.89
CA SER A 114 -9.33 3.62 1.53
C SER A 114 -8.40 4.20 0.45
N MET A 115 -7.57 5.19 0.78
CA MET A 115 -6.54 5.69 -0.15
C MET A 115 -5.54 4.62 -0.52
N GLU A 116 -5.13 3.77 0.42
CA GLU A 116 -4.17 2.69 0.18
C GLU A 116 -4.71 1.69 -0.84
N VAL A 117 -5.97 1.28 -0.67
CA VAL A 117 -6.67 0.38 -1.60
C VAL A 117 -6.77 0.99 -3.01
N GLN A 118 -7.15 2.27 -3.09
CA GLN A 118 -7.27 2.98 -4.37
C GLN A 118 -5.90 3.26 -5.01
N ALA A 119 -4.86 3.52 -4.22
CA ALA A 119 -3.49 3.65 -4.70
C ALA A 119 -3.01 2.33 -5.32
N ALA A 120 -3.20 1.21 -4.62
CA ALA A 120 -2.87 -0.12 -5.12
C ALA A 120 -3.59 -0.39 -6.45
N PHE A 121 -4.90 -0.14 -6.51
CA PHE A 121 -5.66 -0.32 -7.75
C PHE A 121 -5.09 0.48 -8.92
N LYS A 122 -4.80 1.77 -8.73
CA LYS A 122 -4.17 2.62 -9.76
C LYS A 122 -2.78 2.13 -10.19
N LEU A 123 -1.97 1.67 -9.24
CA LEU A 123 -0.62 1.16 -9.48
C LEU A 123 -0.63 -0.14 -10.30
N TRP A 124 -1.48 -1.09 -9.92
CA TRP A 124 -1.64 -2.34 -10.66
C TRP A 124 -2.27 -2.10 -12.04
N SER A 125 -3.24 -1.19 -12.15
CA SER A 125 -3.92 -0.92 -13.43
C SER A 125 -3.00 -0.34 -14.51
N ARG A 126 -1.88 0.28 -14.14
CA ARG A 126 -0.92 0.88 -15.08
C ARG A 126 0.40 0.12 -15.19
N SER A 127 0.59 -0.94 -14.40
CA SER A 127 1.86 -1.69 -14.34
C SER A 127 2.26 -2.24 -15.72
N GLU A 128 1.30 -2.78 -16.47
CA GLU A 128 1.57 -3.37 -17.79
C GLU A 128 2.07 -2.31 -18.78
N LYS A 129 1.59 -1.06 -18.66
CA LYS A 129 2.05 0.08 -19.48
C LYS A 129 3.49 0.47 -19.19
N ILE A 130 3.99 0.18 -17.99
CA ILE A 130 5.40 0.40 -17.62
C ILE A 130 6.24 -0.88 -17.78
N GLY A 131 5.66 -1.94 -18.36
CA GLY A 131 6.35 -3.17 -18.75
C GLY A 131 6.46 -4.23 -17.64
N PHE A 132 5.63 -4.16 -16.60
CA PHE A 132 5.60 -5.14 -15.52
C PHE A 132 4.19 -5.64 -15.24
N ARG A 133 4.08 -6.84 -14.68
CA ARG A 133 2.85 -7.34 -14.07
C ARG A 133 3.18 -7.84 -12.68
N TYR A 134 2.51 -7.29 -11.68
CA TYR A 134 2.76 -7.61 -10.27
C TYR A 134 1.98 -8.88 -9.90
N THR A 135 2.57 -10.04 -10.18
CA THR A 135 1.90 -11.35 -10.04
C THR A 135 2.06 -11.98 -8.66
N SER A 136 3.05 -11.56 -7.88
CA SER A 136 3.20 -11.94 -6.47
C SER A 136 3.30 -10.70 -5.60
N VAL A 137 2.56 -10.66 -4.50
CA VAL A 137 2.61 -9.58 -3.51
C VAL A 137 2.96 -10.11 -2.13
N LEU A 138 4.12 -9.71 -1.61
CA LEU A 138 4.44 -9.91 -0.21
C LEU A 138 3.76 -8.81 0.60
N SER A 139 2.86 -9.20 1.48
CA SER A 139 2.11 -8.26 2.32
C SER A 139 1.82 -8.84 3.71
N ASP A 140 1.41 -7.96 4.60
CA ASP A 140 0.92 -8.33 5.92
C ASP A 140 -0.41 -9.11 5.83
N GLY A 141 -0.81 -9.71 6.97
CA GLY A 141 -1.92 -10.67 7.07
C GLY A 141 -3.22 -10.23 6.41
N ASP A 142 -4.04 -9.39 7.03
CA ASP A 142 -5.28 -8.92 6.37
C ASP A 142 -4.94 -7.74 5.44
N SER A 143 -5.07 -7.94 4.12
CA SER A 143 -4.77 -6.91 3.12
C SER A 143 -6.01 -6.60 2.28
N LYS A 144 -6.70 -5.51 2.65
CA LYS A 144 -7.84 -4.97 1.89
C LYS A 144 -7.46 -4.62 0.45
N ALA A 145 -6.22 -4.16 0.25
CA ALA A 145 -5.70 -3.87 -1.09
C ALA A 145 -5.63 -5.13 -1.94
N PHE A 146 -5.07 -6.22 -1.41
CA PHE A 146 -5.00 -7.50 -2.13
C PHE A 146 -6.38 -8.05 -2.48
N HIS A 147 -7.32 -8.02 -1.53
CA HIS A 147 -8.70 -8.45 -1.77
C HIS A 147 -9.34 -7.65 -2.90
N HIS A 148 -9.22 -6.32 -2.86
CA HIS A 148 -9.77 -5.45 -3.90
C HIS A 148 -9.15 -5.72 -5.28
N LEU A 149 -7.82 -5.90 -5.37
CA LEU A 149 -7.14 -6.19 -6.62
C LEU A 149 -7.60 -7.53 -7.24
N THR A 150 -7.84 -8.53 -6.40
CA THR A 150 -8.31 -9.85 -6.81
C THR A 150 -9.76 -9.80 -7.28
N GLU A 151 -10.64 -9.14 -6.52
CA GLU A 151 -12.06 -8.98 -6.86
C GLU A 151 -12.25 -8.17 -8.16
N THR A 152 -11.46 -7.12 -8.34
CA THR A 152 -11.53 -6.28 -9.55
C THR A 152 -10.92 -6.94 -10.78
N LYS A 153 -10.23 -8.09 -10.63
CA LYS A 153 -9.55 -8.79 -11.72
C LYS A 153 -8.69 -7.84 -12.55
N VAL A 154 -7.82 -7.07 -11.89
CA VAL A 154 -7.01 -6.01 -12.55
C VAL A 154 -6.15 -6.52 -13.72
N TYR A 155 -5.83 -7.81 -13.75
CA TYR A 155 -5.14 -8.50 -14.86
C TYR A 155 -6.00 -9.56 -15.56
N GLY A 156 -7.33 -9.47 -15.46
CA GLY A 156 -8.26 -10.46 -16.03
C GLY A 156 -8.18 -11.81 -15.32
N ASP A 157 -7.81 -12.85 -16.08
CA ASP A 157 -7.72 -14.23 -15.57
C ASP A 157 -6.36 -14.56 -14.93
N ILE A 158 -5.42 -13.61 -14.93
CA ILE A 158 -4.11 -13.78 -14.29
C ILE A 158 -4.25 -13.54 -12.78
N GLU A 159 -3.98 -14.59 -12.01
CA GLU A 159 -4.01 -14.56 -10.55
C GLU A 159 -2.85 -13.73 -9.97
N ILE A 160 -3.17 -12.93 -8.94
CA ILE A 160 -2.16 -12.30 -8.07
C ILE A 160 -2.01 -13.21 -6.85
N LYS A 161 -0.80 -13.74 -6.65
CA LYS A 161 -0.46 -14.57 -5.49
C LYS A 161 -0.08 -13.70 -4.32
N LYS A 162 -0.62 -14.02 -3.15
CA LYS A 162 -0.23 -13.35 -1.91
C LYS A 162 0.74 -14.21 -1.12
N GLU A 163 1.84 -13.57 -0.71
CA GLU A 163 2.80 -14.12 0.24
C GLU A 163 2.68 -13.38 1.57
N GLU A 164 2.82 -14.11 2.67
CA GLU A 164 2.67 -13.58 4.02
C GLU A 164 4.03 -13.16 4.58
N CYS A 165 4.07 -11.96 5.16
CA CYS A 165 5.24 -11.49 5.89
C CYS A 165 5.54 -12.41 7.09
N VAL A 166 6.77 -12.92 7.17
CA VAL A 166 7.23 -13.84 8.24
C VAL A 166 7.06 -13.21 9.62
N ASN A 167 7.37 -11.91 9.76
CA ASN A 167 7.14 -11.17 11.02
C ASN A 167 5.66 -11.20 11.44
N HIS A 168 4.75 -11.21 10.46
CA HIS A 168 3.32 -11.25 10.72
C HIS A 168 2.86 -12.66 11.16
N VAL A 169 3.49 -13.72 10.65
CA VAL A 169 3.32 -15.10 11.15
C VAL A 169 3.68 -15.18 12.64
N SER A 170 4.84 -14.65 13.01
CA SER A 170 5.33 -14.60 14.40
C SER A 170 4.37 -13.84 15.33
N LYS A 171 3.85 -12.68 14.89
CA LYS A 171 2.84 -11.90 15.64
C LYS A 171 1.51 -12.64 15.81
N ARG A 172 1.03 -13.30 14.75
CA ARG A 172 -0.23 -14.08 14.76
C ARG A 172 -0.13 -15.25 15.71
N LEU A 173 0.96 -16.02 15.66
CA LEU A 173 1.22 -17.12 16.59
C LEU A 173 1.24 -16.63 18.04
N GLY A 174 1.95 -15.53 18.32
CA GLY A 174 2.01 -14.97 19.66
C GLY A 174 0.64 -14.51 20.18
N THR A 175 -0.18 -13.94 19.31
CA THR A 175 -1.55 -13.53 19.65
C THR A 175 -2.43 -14.75 19.94
N ALA A 176 -2.37 -15.77 19.08
CA ALA A 176 -3.15 -17.00 19.25
C ALA A 176 -2.81 -17.72 20.56
N LEU A 177 -1.51 -17.85 20.89
CA LEU A 177 -1.07 -18.48 22.14
C LEU A 177 -1.55 -17.70 23.38
N ARG A 178 -1.46 -16.37 23.37
CA ARG A 178 -1.96 -15.54 24.48
C ARG A 178 -3.47 -15.63 24.64
N ASN A 179 -4.21 -15.67 23.53
CA ASN A 179 -5.66 -15.83 23.57
C ASN A 179 -6.05 -17.21 24.12
N CYS A 180 -5.34 -18.27 23.73
CA CYS A 180 -5.51 -19.61 24.28
C CYS A 180 -5.30 -19.62 25.81
N VAL A 181 -4.21 -19.02 26.31
CA VAL A 181 -3.96 -18.91 27.76
C VAL A 181 -5.11 -18.19 28.48
N LYS A 182 -5.60 -17.07 27.92
CA LYS A 182 -6.73 -16.32 28.49
C LYS A 182 -8.04 -17.13 28.49
N GLU A 183 -8.32 -17.82 27.40
CA GLU A 183 -9.52 -18.65 27.24
C GLU A 183 -9.54 -19.80 28.25
N TRP A 184 -8.44 -20.54 28.39
CA TRP A 184 -8.41 -21.65 29.33
C TRP A 184 -8.43 -21.18 30.78
N ARG A 185 -7.82 -20.03 31.07
CA ARG A 185 -7.91 -19.41 32.39
C ARG A 185 -9.35 -19.08 32.77
N SER A 186 -10.18 -18.59 31.85
CA SER A 186 -11.59 -18.31 32.14
C SER A 186 -12.41 -19.59 32.40
N ARG A 187 -11.93 -20.74 31.92
CA ARG A 187 -12.48 -22.08 32.19
C ARG A 187 -11.89 -22.75 33.44
N GLY A 188 -11.07 -22.02 34.23
CA GLY A 188 -10.44 -22.54 35.45
C GLY A 188 -9.18 -23.37 35.22
N VAL A 189 -8.66 -23.43 33.98
CA VAL A 189 -7.44 -24.17 33.64
C VAL A 189 -6.29 -23.20 33.42
N THR A 190 -5.22 -23.34 34.21
CA THR A 190 -4.04 -22.49 34.09
C THR A 190 -3.04 -23.13 33.11
N LEU A 191 -2.89 -22.53 31.93
CA LEU A 191 -1.88 -22.94 30.93
C LEU A 191 -0.53 -22.22 31.10
N ASP A 192 -0.50 -21.15 31.91
CA ASP A 192 0.71 -20.48 32.34
C ASP A 192 1.11 -20.91 33.77
N GLY A 193 2.00 -20.19 34.45
CA GLY A 193 2.52 -20.59 35.76
C GLY A 193 3.87 -21.31 35.67
N LYS A 194 4.39 -21.89 36.76
CA LYS A 194 5.83 -22.25 36.88
C LYS A 194 6.23 -23.58 36.23
N SER A 195 5.28 -24.44 35.86
CA SER A 195 5.53 -25.79 35.36
C SER A 195 6.33 -25.81 34.05
N HIS A 196 7.02 -26.93 33.80
CA HIS A 196 7.66 -27.18 32.51
C HIS A 196 6.60 -27.29 31.41
N GLY A 197 6.84 -26.69 30.24
CA GLY A 197 5.89 -26.67 29.12
C GLY A 197 4.77 -25.63 29.24
N SER A 198 4.71 -24.84 30.33
CA SER A 198 3.72 -23.76 30.48
C SER A 198 3.92 -22.64 29.44
N LEU A 199 2.80 -22.06 29.00
CA LEU A 199 2.75 -20.92 28.08
C LEU A 199 2.96 -19.58 28.81
N LYS A 200 4.07 -19.45 29.55
CA LYS A 200 4.54 -18.16 30.10
C LYS A 200 4.86 -17.19 28.96
N GLU A 201 4.82 -15.89 29.21
CA GLU A 201 5.19 -14.88 28.21
C GLU A 201 6.59 -15.11 27.59
N GLU A 202 7.57 -15.51 28.39
CA GLU A 202 8.90 -15.85 27.86
C GLU A 202 8.88 -17.06 26.93
N THR A 203 8.11 -18.10 27.27
CA THR A 203 7.92 -19.28 26.42
C THR A 203 7.26 -18.88 25.10
N ILE A 204 6.18 -18.10 25.17
CA ILE A 204 5.46 -17.62 23.98
C ILE A 204 6.41 -16.81 23.10
N LYS A 205 7.20 -15.88 23.66
CA LYS A 205 8.19 -15.10 22.90
C LYS A 205 9.18 -15.99 22.17
N LYS A 206 9.73 -17.01 22.84
CA LYS A 206 10.67 -17.97 22.22
C LYS A 206 10.02 -18.77 21.09
N LEU A 207 8.78 -19.25 21.30
CA LEU A 207 8.02 -19.98 20.27
C LEU A 207 7.75 -19.12 19.04
N THR A 208 7.54 -17.81 19.23
CA THR A 208 7.31 -16.87 18.11
C THR A 208 8.57 -16.42 17.39
N GLN A 209 9.76 -16.72 17.90
CA GLN A 209 11.04 -16.35 17.27
C GLN A 209 11.53 -17.38 16.25
N TYR A 210 10.84 -18.50 16.09
CA TYR A 210 11.25 -19.58 15.19
C TYR A 210 11.02 -19.25 13.69
N TYR A 211 10.33 -18.15 13.43
CA TYR A 211 10.06 -17.55 12.12
C TYR A 211 10.53 -16.11 12.16
#